data_AF-A0A921ZHA1-F1
#
_entry.id   AF-A0A921ZHA1-F1
#
_cell.length_a   1.000
_cell.length_b   1.000
_cell.length_c   1.000
_cell.angle_alpha   90.00
_cell.angle_beta   90.00
_cell.angle_gamma   90.00
#
_symmetry.space_group_name_H-M   'P 1'
#
loop_
_entity.id
_entity.type
_entity.pdbx_description
1 polymer ?
#
loop_
_entity_poly.entity_id
_entity_poly.type
_entity_poly.pdbx_seq_one_letter_code
_entity_poly.pdbx_strand_id
1 'polypeptide(L)'
;MIARNPKSLSALSAGKASYGARSILDQAEDYLECAKLYPCMYQPPKVIFEFMSGIEENLANKLKAIGIIVKGEILPNSVYIEDCDDSWSSESSDEESLCNQQSSLEQVSQCMEEHPKIDTLNLDVTAMMAYVSNMTNGHCNYVFIQEVLTQQCAWEAERPVKPVLERLFEGKSLVCCRTAWDDFEKIVNTLGGPMEKVRTEELKKMVEVFPDDYGGDDDYPRHNLKVRGHVRLRSKIIFNFGHRIKALTVSANEGFLRSSLQQGVTYAAFIHESRALTEGKESTAKKIEL
;
A
#
# COMPACT_ATOMS: atom_id res chain seq x y z
N MET A 1 -8.57 22.01 0.74
CA MET A 1 -9.42 23.10 1.26
C MET A 1 -9.85 23.94 0.08
N ILE A 2 -11.15 24.15 -0.13
CA ILE A 2 -11.67 24.91 -1.27
C ILE A 2 -12.15 26.26 -0.75
N ALA A 3 -11.21 27.21 -0.68
CA ALA A 3 -11.48 28.55 -0.19
C ALA A 3 -12.08 29.41 -1.32
N ARG A 4 -13.37 29.18 -1.62
CA ARG A 4 -14.13 30.01 -2.57
C ARG A 4 -15.51 30.33 -1.99
N ASN A 5 -15.97 31.55 -2.28
CA ASN A 5 -17.32 31.99 -1.95
C ASN A 5 -18.37 31.05 -2.60
N PRO A 6 -19.41 30.59 -1.87
CA PRO A 6 -20.45 29.70 -2.37
C PRO A 6 -21.09 30.15 -3.69
N LYS A 7 -21.37 31.45 -3.84
CA LYS A 7 -21.99 32.00 -5.07
C LYS A 7 -21.07 31.86 -6.28
N SER A 8 -19.77 32.11 -6.08
CA SER A 8 -18.76 31.96 -7.12
C SER A 8 -18.61 30.49 -7.53
N LEU A 9 -18.68 29.55 -6.59
CA LEU A 9 -18.65 28.12 -6.89
C LEU A 9 -19.84 27.70 -7.78
N SER A 10 -21.05 28.13 -7.44
CA SER A 10 -22.25 27.85 -8.23
C SER A 10 -22.20 28.48 -9.62
N ALA A 11 -21.77 29.74 -9.73
CA ALA A 11 -21.65 30.43 -11.02
C ALA A 11 -20.63 29.75 -11.95
N LEU A 12 -19.47 29.33 -11.40
CA LEU A 12 -18.46 28.59 -12.15
C LEU A 12 -19.00 27.22 -12.62
N SER A 13 -19.71 26.49 -11.76
CA SER A 13 -20.34 25.21 -12.13
C SER A 13 -21.52 25.33 -13.08
N ALA A 14 -22.14 26.51 -13.20
CA ALA A 14 -23.18 26.79 -14.18
C ALA A 14 -22.64 27.25 -15.54
N GLY A 15 -21.31 27.28 -15.73
CA GLY A 15 -20.68 27.68 -16.98
C GLY A 15 -20.56 29.20 -17.18
N LYS A 16 -20.81 30.02 -16.15
CA LYS A 16 -20.67 31.49 -16.20
C LYS A 16 -19.23 31.96 -15.92
N ALA A 17 -18.24 31.19 -16.35
CA ALA A 17 -16.84 31.39 -16.03
C ALA A 17 -16.03 31.87 -17.24
N SER A 18 -14.88 32.50 -16.98
CA SER A 18 -13.89 32.79 -18.03
C SER A 18 -13.37 31.50 -18.66
N TYR A 19 -13.05 31.57 -19.96
CA TYR A 19 -12.56 30.43 -20.74
C TYR A 19 -11.33 29.78 -20.06
N GLY A 20 -11.43 28.49 -19.73
CA GLY A 20 -10.37 27.71 -19.06
C GLY A 20 -10.56 27.48 -17.55
N ALA A 21 -11.58 28.05 -16.91
CA ALA A 21 -11.86 27.80 -15.50
C ALA A 21 -12.54 26.43 -15.27
N ARG A 22 -11.86 25.51 -14.57
CA ARG A 22 -12.45 24.22 -14.14
C ARG A 22 -13.42 24.41 -12.99
N SER A 23 -14.56 23.76 -13.07
CA SER A 23 -15.59 23.77 -12.04
C SER A 23 -15.25 22.82 -10.88
N ILE A 24 -15.97 22.96 -9.77
CA ILE A 24 -15.83 22.05 -8.63
C ILE A 24 -16.33 20.62 -8.96
N LEU A 25 -17.23 20.50 -9.95
CA LEU A 25 -17.71 19.21 -10.43
C LEU A 25 -16.62 18.51 -11.23
N ASP A 26 -15.91 19.24 -12.10
CA ASP A 26 -14.78 18.67 -12.86
C ASP A 26 -13.66 18.20 -11.92
N GLN A 27 -13.38 18.97 -10.86
CA GLN A 27 -12.41 18.57 -9.84
C GLN A 27 -12.88 17.33 -9.08
N ALA A 28 -14.17 17.26 -8.72
CA ALA A 28 -14.73 16.09 -8.06
C ALA A 28 -14.60 14.82 -8.90
N GLU A 29 -14.85 14.90 -10.20
CA GLU A 29 -14.65 13.80 -11.13
C GLU A 29 -13.17 13.36 -11.14
N ASP A 30 -12.21 14.28 -11.22
CA ASP A 30 -10.77 13.95 -11.14
C ASP A 30 -10.41 13.22 -9.85
N TYR A 31 -10.89 13.71 -8.70
CA TYR A 31 -10.60 13.08 -7.40
C TYR A 31 -11.21 11.68 -7.32
N LEU A 32 -12.41 11.48 -7.85
CA LEU A 32 -13.06 10.16 -7.88
C LEU A 32 -12.36 9.20 -8.85
N GLU A 33 -11.88 9.69 -9.99
CA GLU A 33 -11.05 8.91 -10.90
C GLU A 33 -9.73 8.52 -10.23
N CYS A 34 -9.05 9.48 -9.60
CA CYS A 34 -7.83 9.21 -8.84
C CYS A 34 -8.08 8.19 -7.72
N ALA A 35 -9.17 8.29 -6.96
CA ALA A 35 -9.50 7.31 -5.93
C ALA A 35 -9.61 5.89 -6.49
N LYS A 36 -10.15 5.71 -7.70
CA LYS A 36 -10.22 4.39 -8.36
C LYS A 36 -8.84 3.87 -8.76
N LEU A 37 -7.93 4.75 -9.18
CA LEU A 37 -6.57 4.38 -9.61
C LEU A 37 -5.64 4.04 -8.43
N TYR A 38 -5.88 4.64 -7.26
CA TYR A 38 -5.05 4.49 -6.06
C TYR A 38 -5.83 3.86 -4.89
N PRO A 39 -6.25 2.59 -4.99
CA PRO A 39 -7.00 1.93 -3.91
C PRO A 39 -6.12 1.70 -2.68
N CYS A 40 -6.73 1.83 -1.49
CA CYS A 40 -6.15 1.41 -0.22
C CYS A 40 -6.76 0.06 0.17
N MET A 41 -5.93 -0.96 0.37
CA MET A 41 -6.40 -2.33 0.67
C MET A 41 -7.49 -2.82 -0.31
N TYR A 42 -7.28 -2.54 -1.60
CA TYR A 42 -8.19 -2.87 -2.71
C TYR A 42 -9.55 -2.17 -2.70
N GLN A 43 -9.70 -1.12 -1.90
CA GLN A 43 -10.89 -0.27 -1.88
C GLN A 43 -10.52 1.16 -2.28
N PRO A 44 -11.25 1.79 -3.22
CA PRO A 44 -11.09 3.21 -3.51
C PRO A 44 -11.31 4.05 -2.24
N PRO A 45 -10.43 5.01 -1.91
CA PRO A 45 -10.65 5.89 -0.77
C PRO A 45 -11.90 6.75 -0.97
N LYS A 46 -12.56 7.09 0.13
CA LYS A 46 -13.70 8.01 0.13
C LYS A 46 -13.21 9.43 -0.12
N VAL A 47 -13.82 10.12 -1.09
CA VAL A 47 -13.51 11.53 -1.38
C VAL A 47 -14.47 12.41 -0.59
N ILE A 48 -13.91 13.27 0.27
CA ILE A 48 -14.67 14.20 1.11
C ILE A 48 -14.35 15.63 0.69
N PHE A 49 -15.37 16.40 0.32
CA PHE A 49 -15.25 17.84 0.10
C PHE A 49 -15.84 18.58 1.29
N GLU A 50 -14.99 19.36 1.97
CA GLU A 50 -15.37 20.15 3.13
C GLU A 50 -15.44 21.64 2.77
N PHE A 51 -16.62 22.23 2.94
CA PHE A 51 -16.96 23.61 2.59
C PHE A 51 -17.10 24.47 3.85
N MET A 52 -16.03 25.22 4.16
CA MET A 52 -15.98 26.06 5.38
C MET A 52 -16.91 27.27 5.32
N SER A 53 -17.18 27.79 4.12
CA SER A 53 -18.10 28.93 3.89
C SER A 53 -19.51 28.48 3.47
N GLY A 54 -19.78 27.19 3.57
CA GLY A 54 -21.02 26.57 3.10
C GLY A 54 -21.07 26.33 1.60
N ILE A 55 -22.15 25.70 1.14
CA ILE A 55 -22.39 25.35 -0.26
C ILE A 55 -23.89 25.42 -0.58
N GLU A 56 -24.25 25.93 -1.75
CA GLU A 56 -25.66 25.95 -2.19
C GLU A 56 -26.22 24.54 -2.41
N GLU A 57 -27.47 24.33 -2.00
CA GLU A 57 -28.16 23.04 -2.01
C GLU A 57 -28.09 22.30 -3.37
N ASN A 58 -28.31 23.01 -4.49
CA ASN A 58 -28.27 22.40 -5.82
C ASN A 58 -26.87 21.84 -6.15
N LEU A 59 -25.83 22.58 -5.79
CA LEU A 59 -24.45 22.17 -6.05
C LEU A 59 -24.03 21.03 -5.12
N ALA A 60 -24.43 21.10 -3.85
CA ALA A 60 -24.21 20.02 -2.88
C ALA A 60 -24.89 18.71 -3.32
N ASN A 61 -26.13 18.78 -3.83
CA ASN A 61 -26.86 17.63 -4.32
C ASN A 61 -26.22 17.04 -5.57
N LYS A 62 -25.73 17.86 -6.50
CA LYS A 62 -24.95 17.40 -7.66
C LYS A 62 -23.67 16.66 -7.23
N LEU A 63 -22.90 17.22 -6.29
CA LEU A 63 -21.70 16.58 -5.75
C LEU A 63 -22.00 15.25 -5.04
N LYS A 64 -23.06 15.20 -4.24
CA LYS A 64 -23.50 13.95 -3.60
C LYS A 64 -23.92 12.90 -4.64
N ALA A 65 -24.62 13.30 -5.69
CA ALA A 65 -25.09 12.40 -6.74
C ALA A 65 -23.94 11.72 -7.50
N ILE A 66 -22.80 12.38 -7.67
CA ILE A 66 -21.61 11.80 -8.29
C ILE A 66 -20.74 10.97 -7.32
N GLY A 67 -21.07 10.96 -6.02
CA GLY A 67 -20.39 10.14 -5.02
C GLY A 67 -19.42 10.86 -4.08
N ILE A 68 -19.40 12.20 -4.09
CA ILE A 68 -18.63 12.99 -3.13
C ILE A 68 -19.37 13.06 -1.79
N ILE A 69 -18.63 12.85 -0.71
CA ILE A 69 -19.13 13.11 0.64
C ILE A 69 -18.96 14.61 0.92
N VAL A 70 -20.06 15.34 0.98
CA VAL A 70 -20.06 16.78 1.26
C VAL A 70 -20.16 17.02 2.76
N LYS A 71 -19.21 17.77 3.32
CA LYS A 71 -19.21 18.29 4.70
C LYS A 71 -19.25 19.82 4.70
N GLY A 72 -19.89 20.42 5.71
CA GLY A 72 -20.07 21.86 5.84
C GLY A 72 -21.54 22.29 5.82
N GLU A 73 -21.78 23.59 5.94
CA GLU A 73 -23.12 24.18 5.95
C GLU A 73 -23.77 24.13 4.55
N ILE A 74 -25.02 23.70 4.44
CA ILE A 74 -25.78 23.74 3.19
C ILE A 74 -26.67 24.98 3.19
N LEU A 75 -26.42 25.88 2.24
CA LEU A 75 -27.12 27.15 2.09
C LEU A 75 -28.28 27.01 1.09
N PRO A 76 -29.40 27.72 1.29
CA PRO A 76 -30.48 27.78 0.30
C PRO A 76 -29.98 28.41 -1.01
N ASN A 77 -30.50 27.92 -2.14
CA ASN A 77 -30.12 28.43 -3.46
C ASN A 77 -30.49 29.91 -3.59
N SER A 78 -29.55 30.74 -4.04
CA SER A 78 -29.89 32.12 -4.41
C SER A 78 -30.79 32.15 -5.65
N VAL A 79 -31.87 32.94 -5.60
CA VAL A 79 -32.71 33.20 -6.78
C VAL A 79 -31.88 34.05 -7.74
N TYR A 80 -31.55 33.50 -8.90
CA TYR A 80 -30.91 34.26 -9.97
C TYR A 80 -31.91 35.30 -10.49
N ILE A 81 -31.84 36.51 -9.97
CA ILE A 81 -32.35 37.68 -10.67
C ILE A 81 -31.28 38.02 -11.71
N GLU A 82 -31.65 37.94 -13.00
CA GLU A 82 -30.82 38.43 -14.10
C GLU A 82 -30.68 39.95 -14.00
N ASP A 83 -29.69 40.42 -13.23
CA ASP A 83 -29.17 41.77 -13.41
C ASP A 83 -27.73 41.66 -13.92
N CYS A 84 -27.61 42.06 -15.19
CA CYS A 84 -26.35 42.26 -15.89
C CYS A 84 -25.63 43.45 -15.25
N ASP A 85 -24.59 43.20 -14.46
CA ASP A 85 -23.57 44.22 -14.22
C ASP A 85 -22.19 43.56 -14.07
N ASP A 86 -21.35 43.89 -15.03
CA ASP A 86 -20.02 43.36 -15.24
C ASP A 86 -19.04 44.33 -14.57
N SER A 87 -18.61 44.02 -13.34
CA SER A 87 -17.57 44.79 -12.67
C SER A 87 -16.53 43.87 -12.04
N TRP A 88 -15.53 43.57 -12.87
CA TRP A 88 -14.31 42.87 -12.52
C TRP A 88 -13.43 43.76 -11.64
N SER A 89 -13.20 43.33 -10.40
CA SER A 89 -12.11 43.83 -9.55
C SER A 89 -11.27 42.64 -9.09
N SER A 90 -10.13 42.44 -9.77
CA SER A 90 -9.02 41.60 -9.30
C SER A 90 -8.36 42.27 -8.10
N GLU A 91 -8.02 41.56 -7.03
CA GLU A 91 -6.78 41.73 -6.26
C GLU A 91 -6.47 40.51 -5.37
N SER A 92 -5.15 40.24 -5.24
CA SER A 92 -4.43 39.50 -4.17
C SER A 92 -4.53 37.97 -4.11
N SER A 93 -3.55 37.20 -3.62
CA SER A 93 -2.07 37.15 -3.60
C SER A 93 -1.75 35.86 -2.81
N ASP A 94 -0.74 35.12 -3.28
CA ASP A 94 0.18 34.22 -2.57
C ASP A 94 -0.31 33.16 -1.55
N GLU A 95 0.22 31.94 -1.69
CA GLU A 95 1.20 31.32 -0.76
C GLU A 95 1.20 29.79 -0.96
N GLU A 96 2.37 29.23 -1.30
CA GLU A 96 2.59 27.79 -1.34
C GLU A 96 2.59 27.19 0.07
N SER A 97 1.91 26.05 0.24
CA SER A 97 2.01 25.24 1.45
C SER A 97 2.50 23.83 1.10
N LEU A 98 3.80 23.61 1.29
CA LEU A 98 4.42 22.28 1.38
C LEU A 98 3.95 21.59 2.67
N CYS A 99 3.20 20.49 2.56
CA CYS A 99 2.95 19.62 3.71
C CYS A 99 3.86 18.40 3.67
N ASN A 100 4.83 18.39 4.59
CA ASN A 100 5.62 17.24 4.97
C ASN A 100 4.69 16.19 5.62
N GLN A 101 4.46 15.06 4.95
CA GLN A 101 3.85 13.89 5.59
C GLN A 101 4.95 12.88 5.92
N GLN A 102 5.48 12.97 7.15
CA GLN A 102 6.01 11.80 7.84
C GLN A 102 4.80 11.00 8.34
N SER A 103 4.36 10.01 7.56
CA SER A 103 3.38 9.04 8.04
C SER A 103 4.09 8.10 9.03
N SER A 104 3.71 8.20 10.30
CA SER A 104 4.15 7.28 11.34
C SER A 104 3.53 5.89 11.11
N LEU A 105 4.27 4.85 11.47
CA LEU A 105 3.91 3.42 11.37
C LEU A 105 2.59 3.06 12.11
N GLU A 106 2.09 3.93 12.98
CA GLU A 106 0.90 3.72 13.80
C GLU A 106 -0.41 3.91 13.02
N GLN A 107 -0.42 4.74 11.96
CA GLN A 107 -1.64 5.00 11.17
C GLN A 107 -2.05 3.80 10.31
N VAL A 108 -1.15 2.84 10.06
CA VAL A 108 -1.44 1.66 9.24
C VAL A 108 -2.25 0.61 10.04
N SER A 109 -2.05 0.53 11.36
CA SER A 109 -2.74 -0.43 12.22
C SER A 109 -4.24 -0.12 12.40
N GLN A 110 -4.61 1.16 12.40
CA GLN A 110 -6.01 1.58 12.56
C GLN A 110 -6.88 1.34 11.32
N CYS A 111 -6.27 1.14 10.15
CA CYS A 111 -7.00 0.88 8.90
C CYS A 111 -7.58 -0.54 8.85
N MET A 112 -7.08 -1.51 9.63
CA MET A 112 -7.47 -2.91 9.50
C MET A 112 -8.91 -3.25 9.94
N GLU A 113 -9.56 -2.39 10.74
CA GLU A 113 -10.89 -2.70 11.31
C GLU A 113 -12.07 -2.41 10.37
N GLU A 114 -11.90 -1.57 9.33
CA GLU A 114 -12.98 -1.22 8.38
C GLU A 114 -12.82 -1.86 6.99
N HIS A 115 -11.76 -2.65 6.76
CA HIS A 115 -11.49 -3.21 5.44
C HIS A 115 -12.14 -4.58 5.23
N PRO A 116 -12.61 -4.89 4.00
CA PRO A 116 -13.10 -6.23 3.68
C PRO A 116 -12.04 -7.28 4.01
N LYS A 117 -12.49 -8.41 4.53
CA LYS A 117 -11.62 -9.51 4.97
C LYS A 117 -10.75 -9.96 3.80
N ILE A 118 -9.45 -9.67 3.85
CA ILE A 118 -8.49 -10.22 2.89
C ILE A 118 -8.25 -11.67 3.27
N ASP A 119 -8.71 -12.59 2.43
CA ASP A 119 -8.61 -14.03 2.65
C ASP A 119 -7.41 -14.67 1.93
N THR A 120 -6.72 -13.94 1.04
CA THR A 120 -5.57 -14.44 0.28
C THR A 120 -4.29 -13.67 0.63
N LEU A 121 -3.20 -14.40 0.86
CA LEU A 121 -1.87 -13.85 1.09
C LEU A 121 -0.91 -14.22 -0.04
N ASN A 122 -0.23 -13.22 -0.59
CA ASN A 122 0.86 -13.42 -1.54
C ASN A 122 2.20 -13.45 -0.78
N LEU A 123 2.90 -14.57 -0.78
CA LEU A 123 4.17 -14.71 -0.06
C LEU A 123 5.35 -14.27 -0.94
N ASP A 124 6.06 -13.24 -0.50
CA ASP A 124 7.37 -12.87 -1.07
C ASP A 124 8.45 -13.89 -0.65
N VAL A 125 9.57 -13.89 -1.38
CA VAL A 125 10.77 -14.68 -1.07
C VAL A 125 11.19 -14.50 0.39
N THR A 126 11.17 -13.26 0.88
CA THR A 126 11.58 -12.92 2.24
C THR A 126 10.68 -13.52 3.32
N ALA A 127 9.37 -13.61 3.07
CA ALA A 127 8.41 -14.23 3.97
C ALA A 127 8.58 -15.75 4.02
N MET A 128 8.75 -16.38 2.85
CA MET A 128 9.02 -17.82 2.78
C MET A 128 10.35 -18.17 3.47
N MET A 129 11.41 -17.38 3.26
CA MET A 129 12.69 -17.54 3.96
C MET A 129 12.55 -17.43 5.48
N ALA A 130 11.88 -16.37 5.97
CA ALA A 130 11.68 -16.17 7.41
C ALA A 130 10.84 -17.29 8.02
N TYR A 131 9.88 -17.85 7.30
CA TYR A 131 9.03 -18.93 7.79
C TYR A 131 9.77 -20.27 7.99
N VAL A 132 10.70 -20.60 7.07
CA VAL A 132 11.43 -21.87 7.10
C VAL A 132 12.79 -21.81 7.81
N SER A 133 13.33 -20.60 8.02
CA SER A 133 14.63 -20.37 8.64
C SER A 133 14.79 -21.10 9.97
N ASN A 134 15.95 -21.69 10.21
CA ASN A 134 16.18 -22.34 11.49
C ASN A 134 16.15 -21.34 12.66
N MET A 135 16.62 -20.12 12.44
CA MET A 135 16.58 -19.01 13.40
C MET A 135 15.18 -18.80 13.98
N THR A 136 14.16 -18.73 13.12
CA THR A 136 12.76 -18.49 13.51
C THR A 136 12.04 -19.75 14.01
N ASN A 137 12.70 -20.90 13.92
CA ASN A 137 12.21 -22.20 14.33
C ASN A 137 12.91 -22.71 15.59
N GLY A 138 13.31 -21.78 16.47
CA GLY A 138 13.87 -22.09 17.80
C GLY A 138 15.40 -22.16 17.86
N HIS A 139 16.11 -21.83 16.77
CA HIS A 139 17.57 -21.87 16.71
C HIS A 139 18.19 -20.46 16.60
N CYS A 140 17.67 -19.49 17.36
CA CYS A 140 18.21 -18.14 17.41
C CYS A 140 19.38 -17.96 18.41
N ASN A 141 19.81 -19.02 19.09
CA ASN A 141 20.85 -18.99 20.14
C ASN A 141 22.28 -19.19 19.61
N TYR A 142 22.67 -18.40 18.60
CA TYR A 142 23.98 -18.47 17.98
C TYR A 142 24.63 -17.10 17.79
N VAL A 143 25.94 -17.07 17.95
CA VAL A 143 26.81 -15.97 17.53
C VAL A 143 27.52 -16.40 16.25
N PHE A 144 27.14 -15.78 15.13
CA PHE A 144 27.71 -16.04 13.81
C PHE A 144 28.92 -15.15 13.54
N ILE A 145 29.79 -15.61 12.63
CA ILE A 145 30.89 -14.80 12.08
C ILE A 145 30.34 -13.53 11.40
N GLN A 146 29.17 -13.63 10.75
CA GLN A 146 28.51 -12.46 10.18
C GLN A 146 27.68 -11.76 11.24
N GLU A 147 28.10 -10.55 11.62
CA GLU A 147 27.43 -9.73 12.64
C GLU A 147 25.94 -9.53 12.38
N VAL A 148 25.55 -9.37 11.11
CA VAL A 148 24.14 -9.22 10.71
C VAL A 148 23.29 -10.42 11.12
N LEU A 149 23.82 -11.65 11.05
CA LEU A 149 23.07 -12.84 11.48
C LEU A 149 22.95 -12.91 13.01
N THR A 150 24.02 -12.55 13.73
CA THR A 150 23.99 -12.44 15.20
C THR A 150 22.95 -11.40 15.65
N GLN A 151 22.87 -10.27 14.95
CA GLN A 151 21.88 -9.23 15.23
C GLN A 151 20.45 -9.72 14.97
N GLN A 152 20.22 -10.47 13.88
CA GLN A 152 18.91 -11.06 13.59
C GLN A 152 18.50 -12.11 14.63
N CYS A 153 19.46 -12.88 15.16
CA CYS A 153 19.23 -13.81 16.26
C CYS A 153 18.75 -13.11 17.54
N ALA A 154 19.40 -11.99 17.90
CA ALA A 154 18.98 -11.18 19.03
C ALA A 154 17.56 -10.60 18.83
N TRP A 155 17.25 -10.13 17.62
CA TRP A 155 15.90 -9.68 17.28
C TRP A 155 14.88 -10.81 17.35
N GLU A 156 15.21 -12.02 16.89
CA GLU A 156 14.30 -13.16 16.94
C GLU A 156 14.01 -13.61 18.39
N ALA A 157 15.00 -13.53 19.28
CA ALA A 157 14.81 -13.83 20.70
C ALA A 157 13.87 -12.82 21.39
N GLU A 158 13.91 -11.55 21.00
CA GLU A 158 13.05 -10.50 21.55
C GLU A 158 11.67 -10.44 20.88
N ARG A 159 11.63 -10.62 19.56
CA ARG A 159 10.47 -10.46 18.68
C ARG A 159 10.41 -11.62 17.67
N PRO A 160 9.83 -12.77 18.06
CA PRO A 160 9.80 -13.95 17.21
C PRO A 160 8.86 -13.74 16.02
N VAL A 161 9.38 -13.95 14.81
CA VAL A 161 8.64 -13.66 13.56
C VAL A 161 7.67 -14.79 13.22
N LYS A 162 8.03 -16.05 13.46
CA LYS A 162 7.21 -17.19 13.04
C LYS A 162 5.79 -17.20 13.66
N PRO A 163 5.59 -16.97 14.97
CA PRO A 163 4.25 -16.88 15.54
C PRO A 163 3.39 -15.75 14.96
N VAL A 164 4.02 -14.65 14.53
CA VAL A 164 3.33 -13.54 13.86
C VAL A 164 2.85 -13.97 12.47
N LEU A 165 3.69 -14.67 11.71
CA LEU A 165 3.33 -15.22 10.41
C LEU A 165 2.24 -16.30 10.52
N GLU A 166 2.35 -17.23 11.48
CA GLU A 166 1.35 -18.28 11.68
C GLU A 166 -0.04 -17.70 12.01
N ARG A 167 -0.10 -16.69 12.88
CA ARG A 167 -1.36 -15.96 13.16
C ARG A 167 -1.90 -15.26 11.91
N LEU A 168 -1.03 -14.69 11.08
CA LEU A 168 -1.46 -14.05 9.84
C LEU A 168 -1.98 -15.07 8.83
N PHE A 169 -1.37 -16.27 8.77
CA PHE A 169 -1.71 -17.32 7.81
C PHE A 169 -2.99 -18.07 8.19
N GLU A 170 -3.36 -18.07 9.47
CA GLU A 170 -4.53 -18.78 9.97
C GLU A 170 -5.82 -18.42 9.21
N GLY A 171 -6.43 -19.44 8.62
CA GLY A 171 -7.68 -19.31 7.86
C GLY A 171 -7.56 -18.55 6.53
N LYS A 172 -6.35 -18.37 6.00
CA LYS A 172 -6.10 -17.70 4.71
C LYS A 172 -5.51 -18.65 3.67
N SER A 173 -5.76 -18.35 2.39
CA SER A 173 -5.12 -19.00 1.26
C SER A 173 -3.73 -18.42 1.02
N LEU A 174 -2.70 -19.27 1.02
CA LEU A 174 -1.33 -18.88 0.78
C LEU A 174 -0.97 -19.13 -0.68
N VAL A 175 -0.53 -18.08 -1.38
CA VAL A 175 -0.15 -18.17 -2.79
C VAL A 175 1.17 -17.45 -3.03
N CYS A 176 1.85 -17.76 -4.13
CA CYS A 176 2.94 -16.94 -4.65
C CYS A 176 3.07 -17.09 -6.17
N CYS A 177 3.80 -16.19 -6.80
CA CYS A 177 4.11 -16.30 -8.22
C CYS A 177 5.34 -17.19 -8.48
N ARG A 178 5.49 -17.64 -9.72
CA ARG A 178 6.59 -18.52 -10.14
C ARG A 178 7.95 -17.89 -9.86
N THR A 179 8.13 -16.61 -10.16
CA THR A 179 9.37 -15.88 -9.85
C THR A 179 9.69 -15.91 -8.35
N ALA A 180 8.70 -15.76 -7.46
CA ALA A 180 8.93 -15.82 -6.02
C ALA A 180 9.33 -17.23 -5.57
N TRP A 181 8.61 -18.26 -6.03
CA TRP A 181 8.89 -19.64 -5.65
C TRP A 181 10.26 -20.10 -6.14
N ASP A 182 10.58 -19.89 -7.42
CA ASP A 182 11.81 -20.37 -8.03
C ASP A 182 13.04 -19.68 -7.39
N ASP A 183 12.96 -18.38 -7.06
CA ASP A 183 14.02 -17.67 -6.35
C ASP A 183 14.20 -18.20 -4.92
N PHE A 184 13.10 -18.39 -4.20
CA PHE A 184 13.13 -18.96 -2.84
C PHE A 184 13.73 -20.35 -2.83
N GLU A 185 13.25 -21.25 -3.70
CA GLU A 185 13.72 -22.63 -3.82
C GLU A 185 15.22 -22.66 -4.18
N LYS A 186 15.67 -21.78 -5.08
CA LYS A 186 17.09 -21.63 -5.43
C LYS A 186 17.93 -21.18 -4.23
N ILE A 187 17.45 -20.23 -3.42
CA ILE A 187 18.15 -19.76 -2.22
C ILE A 187 18.28 -20.90 -1.20
N VAL A 188 17.19 -21.61 -0.91
CA VAL A 188 17.18 -22.75 0.02
C VAL A 188 18.10 -23.88 -0.47
N ASN A 189 18.07 -24.20 -1.76
CA ASN A 189 18.94 -25.24 -2.31
C ASN A 189 20.43 -24.89 -2.20
N THR A 190 20.76 -23.59 -2.30
CA THR A 190 22.15 -23.09 -2.26
C THR A 190 22.66 -22.91 -0.83
N LEU A 191 21.84 -22.39 0.08
CA LEU A 191 22.25 -21.93 1.41
C LEU A 191 21.62 -22.71 2.56
N GLY A 192 20.46 -23.34 2.33
CA GLY A 192 19.65 -23.95 3.36
C GLY A 192 20.24 -25.26 3.89
N GLY A 193 20.14 -25.44 5.20
CA GLY A 193 20.50 -26.70 5.85
C GLY A 193 19.41 -27.79 5.72
N PRO A 194 19.65 -28.99 6.28
CA PRO A 194 18.71 -30.11 6.23
C PRO A 194 17.30 -29.78 6.75
N MET A 195 17.17 -29.13 7.91
CA MET A 195 15.88 -28.82 8.52
C MET A 195 15.14 -27.69 7.79
N GLU A 196 15.85 -26.68 7.28
CA GLU A 196 15.28 -25.63 6.43
C GLU A 196 14.73 -26.20 5.11
N LYS A 197 15.39 -27.23 4.55
CA LYS A 197 14.89 -27.97 3.38
C LYS A 197 13.64 -28.79 3.71
N VAL A 198 13.61 -29.49 4.85
CA VAL A 198 12.41 -30.22 5.30
C VAL A 198 11.23 -29.27 5.45
N ARG A 199 11.41 -28.13 6.13
CA ARG A 199 10.36 -27.11 6.29
C ARG A 199 9.93 -26.48 4.96
N THR A 200 10.84 -26.41 3.98
CA THR A 200 10.52 -25.95 2.62
C THR A 200 9.58 -26.92 1.91
N GLU A 201 9.79 -28.23 2.05
CA GLU A 201 8.87 -29.25 1.51
C GLU A 201 7.51 -29.25 2.22
N GLU A 202 7.46 -28.88 3.51
CA GLU A 202 6.20 -28.66 4.23
C GLU A 202 5.49 -27.40 3.72
N LEU A 203 6.21 -26.29 3.55
CA LEU A 203 5.67 -25.04 3.01
C LEU A 203 5.10 -25.23 1.59
N LYS A 204 5.78 -26.02 0.75
CA LYS A 204 5.33 -26.35 -0.62
C LYS A 204 3.95 -26.99 -0.68
N LYS A 205 3.54 -27.71 0.37
CA LYS A 205 2.20 -28.33 0.46
C LYS A 205 1.11 -27.33 0.82
N MET A 206 1.48 -26.19 1.39
CA MET A 206 0.56 -25.15 1.87
C MET A 206 0.40 -23.99 0.89
N VAL A 207 1.40 -23.76 0.03
CA VAL A 207 1.45 -22.60 -0.89
C VAL A 207 1.10 -23.03 -2.31
N GLU A 208 0.13 -22.35 -2.91
CA GLU A 208 -0.20 -22.52 -4.33
C GLU A 208 0.65 -21.57 -5.19
N VAL A 209 1.32 -22.13 -6.21
CA VAL A 209 2.22 -21.36 -7.10
C VAL A 209 1.53 -21.08 -8.43
N PHE A 210 1.42 -19.80 -8.79
CA PHE A 210 0.80 -19.35 -10.03
C PHE A 210 1.83 -18.80 -11.04
N PRO A 211 1.51 -18.77 -12.35
CA PRO A 211 2.28 -18.00 -13.33
C PRO A 211 2.41 -16.53 -12.94
N ASP A 212 3.50 -15.87 -13.35
CA ASP A 212 3.76 -14.48 -12.99
C ASP A 212 2.69 -13.52 -13.52
N ASP A 213 2.08 -13.81 -14.67
CA ASP A 213 1.02 -13.05 -15.34
C ASP A 213 -0.41 -13.44 -14.91
N TYR A 214 -0.55 -14.32 -13.92
CA TYR A 214 -1.85 -14.69 -13.39
C TYR A 214 -2.58 -13.45 -12.81
N GLY A 215 -3.88 -13.37 -13.08
CA GLY A 215 -4.70 -12.18 -12.78
C GLY A 215 -4.67 -11.10 -13.85
N GLY A 216 -3.93 -11.29 -14.96
CA GLY A 216 -3.95 -10.40 -16.13
C GLY A 216 -2.80 -9.37 -16.17
N ASP A 217 -3.04 -8.25 -16.82
CA ASP A 217 -2.05 -7.18 -16.97
C ASP A 217 -1.98 -6.26 -15.73
N ASP A 218 -0.85 -5.57 -15.57
CA ASP A 218 -0.67 -4.57 -14.53
C ASP A 218 -1.57 -3.34 -14.79
N ASP A 219 -2.32 -2.89 -13.78
CA ASP A 219 -3.15 -1.68 -13.90
C ASP A 219 -2.32 -0.38 -13.87
N TYR A 220 -2.96 0.77 -14.09
CA TYR A 220 -2.38 2.06 -13.70
C TYR A 220 -2.51 2.22 -12.18
N PRO A 221 -1.46 2.66 -11.45
CA PRO A 221 -0.14 3.10 -11.94
C PRO A 221 0.93 1.99 -12.02
N ARG A 222 0.64 0.73 -11.66
CA ARG A 222 1.66 -0.34 -11.52
C ARG A 222 2.39 -0.67 -12.82
N HIS A 223 1.71 -0.62 -13.98
CA HIS A 223 2.38 -0.86 -15.27
C HIS A 223 3.53 0.12 -15.52
N ASN A 224 3.36 1.38 -15.07
CA ASN A 224 4.33 2.47 -15.24
C ASN A 224 5.45 2.50 -14.19
N LEU A 225 5.44 1.58 -13.21
CA LEU A 225 6.48 1.52 -12.19
C LEU A 225 7.85 1.25 -12.84
N LYS A 226 8.80 2.18 -12.71
CA LYS A 226 10.12 2.08 -13.33
C LYS A 226 11.07 1.27 -12.45
N VAL A 227 11.78 0.32 -13.05
CA VAL A 227 12.83 -0.48 -12.39
C VAL A 227 14.08 0.37 -12.23
N ARG A 228 14.31 0.89 -11.02
CA ARG A 228 15.47 1.71 -10.64
C ARG A 228 15.67 1.74 -9.13
N GLY A 229 16.91 1.95 -8.68
CA GLY A 229 17.23 2.01 -7.25
C GLY A 229 16.84 0.73 -6.50
N HIS A 230 15.98 0.85 -5.48
CA HIS A 230 15.44 -0.29 -4.73
C HIS A 230 14.23 -0.97 -5.40
N VAL A 231 13.69 -0.41 -6.48
CA VAL A 231 12.68 -1.08 -7.31
C VAL A 231 13.39 -2.05 -8.24
N ARG A 232 13.60 -3.28 -7.76
CA ARG A 232 14.16 -4.40 -8.55
C ARG A 232 13.05 -5.09 -9.35
N LEU A 233 13.39 -5.63 -10.53
CA LEU A 233 12.44 -6.30 -11.42
C LEU A 233 11.68 -7.42 -10.71
N ARG A 234 12.40 -8.26 -9.96
CA ARG A 234 11.81 -9.33 -9.14
C ARG A 234 10.72 -8.81 -8.20
N SER A 235 11.04 -7.80 -7.39
CA SER A 235 10.08 -7.26 -6.44
C SER A 235 8.90 -6.62 -7.16
N LYS A 236 9.12 -5.97 -8.31
CA LYS A 236 8.01 -5.48 -9.15
C LYS A 236 7.07 -6.63 -9.56
N ILE A 237 7.61 -7.75 -10.07
CA ILE A 237 6.81 -8.92 -10.48
C ILE A 237 5.97 -9.45 -9.30
N ILE A 238 6.62 -9.70 -8.15
CA ILE A 238 5.98 -10.31 -6.97
C ILE A 238 4.85 -9.42 -6.43
N PHE A 239 5.11 -8.12 -6.27
CA PHE A 239 4.12 -7.19 -5.73
C PHE A 239 2.98 -6.89 -6.73
N ASN A 240 3.28 -6.85 -8.03
CA ASN A 240 2.25 -6.71 -9.07
C ASN A 240 1.33 -7.93 -9.13
N PHE A 241 1.90 -9.14 -9.06
CA PHE A 241 1.13 -10.37 -8.96
C PHE A 241 0.14 -10.31 -7.77
N GLY A 242 0.63 -10.01 -6.57
CA GLY A 242 -0.22 -9.89 -5.38
C GLY A 242 -1.31 -8.82 -5.53
N HIS A 243 -1.00 -7.69 -6.18
CA HIS A 243 -1.98 -6.65 -6.47
C HIS A 243 -3.09 -7.13 -7.40
N ARG A 244 -2.76 -7.80 -8.51
CA ARG A 244 -3.74 -8.29 -9.51
C ARG A 244 -4.79 -9.21 -8.90
N ILE A 245 -4.36 -10.12 -8.04
CA ILE A 245 -5.23 -11.09 -7.39
C ILE A 245 -5.88 -10.57 -6.10
N LYS A 246 -5.67 -9.30 -5.76
CA LYS A 246 -6.17 -8.66 -4.53
C LYS A 246 -5.71 -9.36 -3.24
N ALA A 247 -4.47 -9.86 -3.22
CA ALA A 247 -3.88 -10.56 -2.09
C ALA A 247 -2.90 -9.69 -1.29
N LEU A 248 -3.01 -9.71 0.03
CA LEU A 248 -2.08 -8.99 0.90
C LEU A 248 -0.67 -9.58 0.74
N THR A 249 0.28 -8.78 0.26
CA THR A 249 1.64 -9.26 0.02
C THR A 249 2.44 -9.26 1.32
N VAL A 250 2.96 -10.41 1.73
CA VAL A 250 3.76 -10.57 2.96
C VAL A 250 5.23 -10.50 2.59
N SER A 251 5.98 -9.52 3.12
CA SER A 251 7.38 -9.28 2.73
C SER A 251 8.17 -8.56 3.83
N ALA A 252 9.50 -8.67 3.81
CA ALA A 252 10.41 -7.82 4.59
C ALA A 252 11.09 -6.71 3.73
N ASN A 253 10.68 -6.53 2.47
CA ASN A 253 11.30 -5.60 1.55
C ASN A 253 10.70 -4.18 1.63
N GLU A 254 10.92 -3.52 2.76
CA GLU A 254 10.50 -2.12 2.99
C GLU A 254 11.10 -1.16 1.96
N GLY A 255 12.32 -1.44 1.50
CA GLY A 255 12.99 -0.62 0.49
C GLY A 255 12.20 -0.56 -0.83
N PHE A 256 11.61 -1.67 -1.26
CA PHE A 256 10.74 -1.70 -2.44
C PHE A 256 9.45 -0.90 -2.23
N LEU A 257 8.76 -1.07 -1.10
CA LEU A 257 7.54 -0.32 -0.80
C LEU A 257 7.79 1.19 -0.76
N ARG A 258 8.87 1.62 -0.10
CA ARG A 258 9.24 3.03 -0.03
C ARG A 258 9.59 3.60 -1.40
N SER A 259 10.37 2.89 -2.21
CA SER A 259 10.75 3.38 -3.54
C SER A 259 9.64 3.27 -4.60
N SER A 260 8.66 2.39 -4.43
CA SER A 260 7.45 2.36 -5.26
C SER A 260 6.50 3.50 -4.89
N LEU A 261 6.32 3.78 -3.59
CA LEU A 261 5.55 4.92 -3.10
C LEU A 261 6.11 6.26 -3.62
N GLN A 262 7.44 6.42 -3.65
CA GLN A 262 8.10 7.59 -4.25
C GLN A 262 7.82 7.76 -5.76
N GLN A 263 7.34 6.71 -6.43
CA GLN A 263 6.91 6.74 -7.83
C GLN A 263 5.37 6.81 -7.95
N GLY A 264 4.66 7.04 -6.85
CA GLY A 264 3.20 7.11 -6.80
C GLY A 264 2.51 5.75 -6.80
N VAL A 265 3.22 4.64 -6.57
CA VAL A 265 2.63 3.30 -6.59
C VAL A 265 2.53 2.75 -5.17
N THR A 266 1.31 2.37 -4.77
CA THR A 266 1.01 1.75 -3.47
C THR A 266 0.68 0.27 -3.63
N TYR A 267 1.05 -0.53 -2.64
CA TYR A 267 0.69 -1.94 -2.55
C TYR A 267 0.10 -2.25 -1.19
N ALA A 268 -0.89 -3.14 -1.14
CA ALA A 268 -1.34 -3.74 0.10
C ALA A 268 -0.31 -4.78 0.54
N ALA A 269 0.39 -4.51 1.64
CA ALA A 269 1.43 -5.39 2.12
C ALA A 269 1.47 -5.47 3.65
N PHE A 270 1.80 -6.66 4.16
CA PHE A 270 2.18 -6.88 5.55
C PHE A 270 3.70 -6.95 5.62
N ILE A 271 4.30 -6.06 6.40
CA ILE A 271 5.75 -6.01 6.60
C ILE A 271 6.13 -6.76 7.87
N HIS A 272 7.03 -7.73 7.72
CA HIS A 272 7.66 -8.43 8.83
C HIS A 272 9.15 -8.09 8.90
N GLU A 273 9.78 -8.25 10.07
CA GLU A 273 11.22 -8.11 10.20
C GLU A 273 11.94 -9.23 9.42
N SER A 274 13.04 -8.89 8.74
CA SER A 274 13.81 -9.86 7.95
C SER A 274 14.54 -10.86 8.84
N ARG A 275 14.52 -12.14 8.44
CA ARG A 275 15.25 -13.25 9.07
C ARG A 275 15.85 -14.13 7.98
N ALA A 276 17.17 -14.32 8.02
CA ALA A 276 17.91 -15.11 7.03
C ALA A 276 17.85 -16.60 7.35
N LEU A 277 18.16 -17.44 6.35
CA LEU A 277 18.50 -18.85 6.58
C LEU A 277 19.84 -18.92 7.32
N THR A 278 19.93 -19.78 8.34
CA THR A 278 21.10 -19.84 9.22
C THR A 278 21.69 -21.24 9.37
N GLU A 279 20.93 -22.30 9.12
CA GLU A 279 21.35 -23.66 9.45
C GLU A 279 22.67 -24.05 8.78
N GLY A 280 22.84 -23.69 7.50
CA GLY A 280 24.07 -23.96 6.75
C GLY A 280 25.34 -23.29 7.32
N LYS A 281 25.20 -22.32 8.22
CA LYS A 281 26.30 -21.58 8.86
C LYS A 281 26.49 -21.90 10.34
N GLU A 282 25.56 -22.62 10.96
CA GLU A 282 25.61 -22.95 12.39
C GLU A 282 26.86 -23.75 12.77
N SER A 283 27.39 -24.58 11.86
CA SER A 283 28.62 -25.36 12.07
C SER A 283 29.87 -24.50 12.32
N THR A 284 29.86 -23.25 11.83
CA THR A 284 30.94 -22.26 12.02
C THR A 284 30.62 -21.22 13.08
N ALA A 285 29.41 -21.27 13.66
CA ALA A 285 28.92 -20.34 14.65
C ALA A 285 29.20 -20.86 16.07
N LYS A 286 29.22 -19.93 17.05
CA LYS A 286 29.29 -20.29 18.47
C LYS A 286 27.88 -20.35 19.04
N LYS A 287 27.46 -21.54 19.49
CA LYS A 287 26.19 -21.69 20.21
C LYS A 287 26.27 -21.05 21.60
N ILE A 288 25.21 -20.38 22.00
CA ILE A 288 25.06 -19.78 23.34
C ILE A 288 23.85 -20.39 24.05
N GLU A 289 23.87 -20.35 25.38
CA GLU A 289 22.70 -20.64 26.20
C GLU A 289 21.87 -19.36 26.31
N LEU A 290 20.56 -19.47 26.11
CA LEU A 290 19.58 -18.39 26.29
C LEU A 290 19.07 -18.40 27.72
#